data_AF-A0A3C0THH0-F1
#
_entry.id   AF-A0A3C0THH0-F1
#
_cell.length_a   1.000
_cell.length_b   1.000
_cell.length_c   1.000
_cell.angle_alpha   90.00
_cell.angle_beta   90.00
_cell.angle_gamma   90.00
#
_symmetry.space_group_name_H-M   'P 1'
#
loop_
_entity.id
_entity.type
_entity.pdbx_description
1 polymer ?
#
loop_
_entity_poly.entity_id
_entity_poly.type
_entity_poly.pdbx_seq_one_letter_code
_entity_poly.pdbx_strand_id
1 'polypeptide(L)' 'MKLGIVGLPNVGKSTLFNSLTKAGAESANYPFCTIDPNVGVVAVPDERVDVLAKMHSSAKKVPA' A
#
# COMPACT_ATOMS: atom_id res chain seq x y z
N MET A 1 2.85 11.90 -2.12
CA MET A 1 4.23 11.37 -2.33
C MET A 1 4.10 9.92 -2.78
N LYS A 2 4.94 9.41 -3.69
CA LYS A 2 4.87 8.02 -4.18
C LYS A 2 6.20 7.31 -3.89
N LEU A 3 6.15 6.04 -3.49
CA LEU A 3 7.33 5.21 -3.19
C LEU A 3 7.36 4.02 -4.15
N GLY A 4 8.55 3.63 -4.61
CA GLY A 4 8.74 2.48 -5.51
C GLY A 4 9.46 1.33 -4.81
N ILE A 5 8.96 0.11 -4.97
CA ILE A 5 9.64 -1.12 -4.51
C ILE A 5 10.58 -1.60 -5.62
N VAL A 6 11.89 -1.58 -5.38
CA VAL A 6 12.94 -1.97 -6.35
C VAL A 6 13.75 -3.17 -5.85
N GLY A 7 14.27 -3.99 -6.76
CA GLY A 7 15.09 -5.17 -6.42
C GLY A 7 15.24 -6.16 -7.57
N LEU A 8 16.07 -7.18 -7.39
CA LEU A 8 16.37 -8.21 -8.39
C LEU A 8 15.14 -9.06 -8.78
N PRO A 9 15.13 -9.74 -9.93
CA PRO A 9 14.06 -10.66 -10.30
C PRO A 9 13.82 -11.74 -9.23
N ASN A 10 12.57 -12.18 -9.06
CA ASN A 10 12.15 -13.27 -8.16
C ASN A 10 12.44 -13.11 -6.66
N VAL A 11 12.83 -11.93 -6.17
CA VAL A 11 13.07 -11.66 -4.73
C VAL A 11 11.78 -11.45 -3.90
N GLY A 12 10.61 -11.78 -4.45
CA GLY A 12 9.34 -11.64 -3.74
C GLY A 12 8.75 -10.22 -3.68
N LYS A 13 9.15 -9.32 -4.59
CA LYS A 13 8.62 -7.93 -4.64
C LYS A 13 7.09 -7.89 -4.74
N SER A 14 6.49 -8.69 -5.62
CA SER A 14 5.04 -8.76 -5.80
C SER A 14 4.36 -9.32 -4.55
N THR A 15 5.00 -10.27 -3.86
CA THR A 15 4.52 -10.82 -2.59
C THR A 15 4.50 -9.75 -1.49
N LEU A 16 5.57 -8.95 -1.37
CA LEU A 16 5.63 -7.84 -0.40
C LEU A 16 4.57 -6.77 -0.72
N PHE A 17 4.43 -6.40 -1.99
CA PHE A 17 3.42 -5.45 -2.43
C PHE A 17 2.00 -5.92 -2.10
N ASN A 18 1.68 -7.19 -2.37
CA ASN A 18 0.37 -7.78 -2.08
C ASN A 18 0.08 -7.85 -0.58
N SER A 19 1.07 -8.20 0.23
CA SER A 19 0.93 -8.22 1.69
C SER A 19 0.66 -6.84 2.28
N LEU A 20 1.33 -5.81 1.75
CA LEU A 20 1.19 -4.43 2.24
C LEU A 20 -0.13 -3.79 1.79
N THR A 21 -0.50 -3.99 0.53
CA THR A 21 -1.61 -3.25 -0.08
C THR A 21 -2.91 -4.02 -0.09
N LYS A 22 -2.88 -5.35 0.10
CA LYS A 22 -3.98 -6.30 -0.18
C LYS A 22 -4.60 -6.13 -1.58
N ALA A 23 -4.00 -5.30 -2.43
CA ALA A 23 -4.33 -5.16 -3.82
C ALA A 23 -3.70 -6.38 -4.48
N GLY A 24 -4.51 -7.30 -5.01
CA GLY A 24 -3.99 -8.46 -5.72
C GLY A 24 -3.20 -8.01 -6.94
N ALA A 25 -1.90 -7.75 -6.79
CA ALA A 25 -1.02 -7.51 -7.92
C ALA A 25 -1.00 -8.79 -8.73
N GLU A 26 -1.74 -8.76 -9.83
CA GLU A 26 -1.70 -9.80 -10.82
C GLU A 26 -0.32 -9.80 -11.45
N SER A 27 0.36 -10.93 -11.35
CA SER A 27 1.61 -11.19 -12.04
C SER A 27 1.31 -11.51 -13.51
N ALA A 28 0.84 -10.53 -14.28
CA ALA A 28 0.60 -10.70 -15.70
C ALA A 28 1.91 -10.60 -16.49
N ASN A 29 2.40 -11.74 -16.99
CA ASN A 29 3.61 -11.87 -17.81
C ASN A 29 3.33 -11.54 -19.29
N TYR A 30 2.95 -10.30 -19.64
CA TYR A 30 2.75 -9.93 -21.05
C TYR A 30 3.68 -8.80 -21.51
N PRO A 31 4.57 -9.03 -22.52
CA PRO A 31 5.67 -8.11 -22.83
C PRO A 31 5.30 -6.81 -23.57
N PHE A 32 4.01 -6.50 -23.77
CA PHE A 32 3.60 -5.41 -24.68
C PHE A 32 2.40 -4.57 -24.22
N CYS A 33 1.89 -4.74 -23.01
CA CYS A 33 0.91 -3.79 -22.46
C CYS A 33 1.63 -2.72 -21.64
N THR A 34 1.17 -1.47 -21.74
CA THR A 34 1.52 -0.42 -20.78
C THR A 34 1.12 -0.92 -19.39
N ILE A 35 2.10 -1.43 -18.63
CA ILE A 35 1.86 -1.94 -17.28
C ILE A 35 1.69 -0.69 -16.42
N ASP A 36 0.44 -0.27 -16.20
CA ASP A 36 0.16 0.67 -15.13
C ASP A 36 0.79 0.09 -13.85
N PRO A 37 1.70 0.81 -13.19
CA PRO A 37 2.39 0.28 -12.04
C PRO A 37 1.34 -0.10 -10.99
N ASN A 38 1.52 -1.24 -10.32
CA ASN A 38 0.65 -1.57 -9.21
C ASN A 38 0.75 -0.45 -8.16
N VAL A 39 -0.27 0.39 -8.05
CA VAL A 39 -0.36 1.47 -7.06
C VAL A 39 -1.28 1.00 -5.96
N GLY A 40 -0.74 0.87 -4.75
CA GLY A 40 -1.52 0.59 -3.55
C GLY A 40 -1.31 1.69 -2.53
N VAL A 41 -2.37 1.99 -1.78
CA VAL A 41 -2.32 2.93 -0.65
C VAL A 41 -2.31 2.11 0.63
N VAL A 42 -1.35 2.40 1.51
CA VAL A 42 -1.24 1.77 2.82
C VAL A 42 -1.36 2.87 3.85
N ALA A 43 -2.28 2.70 4.80
CA ALA A 43 -2.44 3.65 5.90
C ALA A 43 -1.20 3.62 6.80
N VAL A 44 -0.66 4.79 7.13
CA VAL A 44 0.45 4.89 8.08
C VAL A 44 -0.10 4.70 9.50
N PRO A 45 0.36 3.71 10.27
CA PRO A 45 -0.07 3.55 11.66
C PRO A 45 0.47 4.71 12.50
N ASP A 46 -0.44 5.43 13.18
CA ASP A 46 -0.09 6.53 14.07
C ASP A 46 -0.99 6.51 15.32
N GLU A 47 -0.39 6.14 16.45
CA GLU A 47 -1.08 6.06 17.75
C GLU A 47 -1.65 7.42 18.20
N ARG A 48 -1.08 8.53 17.75
CA ARG A 48 -1.54 9.88 18.11
C ARG A 48 -2.91 10.17 17.50
N VAL A 49 -3.17 9.67 16.30
CA VAL A 49 -4.48 9.80 15.64
C VAL A 49 -5.54 9.03 16.44
N ASP A 50 -5.18 7.89 17.02
CA ASP A 50 -6.09 7.12 17.87
C ASP A 50 -6.42 7.82 19.19
N VAL A 51 -5.43 8.46 19.82
CA VAL A 51 -5.64 9.25 21.04
C VAL A 51 -6.55 10.45 20.74
N LEU A 52 -6.28 11.21 19.68
CA LEU A 52 -7.10 12.35 19.29
C LEU A 52 -8.54 11.95 18.95
N ALA A 53 -8.71 10.84 18.23
CA ALA A 53 -10.03 10.31 17.91
C ALA A 53 -10.83 9.92 19.17
N LYS A 54 -10.17 9.36 20.19
CA LYS A 54 -10.79 9.05 21.49
C LYS A 54 -11.14 10.32 22.27
N MET A 55 -10.23 11.31 22.31
CA MET A 55 -10.45 12.57 23.03
C MET A 55 -11.65 13.35 22.49
N HIS A 56 -11.84 13.37 21.16
CA HIS A 56 -12.92 14.12 20.52
C HIS A 56 -14.16 13.28 20.16
N SER A 57 -14.19 11.98 20.52
CA SER A 57 -15.27 11.05 20.12
C SER A 57 -15.59 11.12 18.61
N SER A 58 -14.55 11.20 17.78
CA SER A 58 -14.71 11.47 16.36
C SER A 58 -15.33 10.26 15.66
N ALA A 59 -16.41 10.47 14.89
CA ALA A 59 -17.12 9.42 14.16
C ALA A 59 -16.28 8.76 13.05
N LYS A 60 -15.19 9.41 12.62
CA LYS A 60 -14.33 8.92 11.54
C LYS A 60 -12.85 9.16 11.87
N LYS A 61 -12.06 8.10 11.70
CA LYS A 61 -10.59 8.17 11.71
C LYS A 61 -10.11 8.19 10.27
N VAL A 62 -9.38 9.23 9.87
CA VAL A 62 -8.75 9.32 8.55
C VAL A 62 -7.24 9.32 8.77
N PRO A 63 -6.57 8.17 8.63
CA PRO A 63 -5.11 8.12 8.63
C PRO A 63 -4.56 8.80 7.38
N ALA A 64 -3.33 9.33 7.48
CA ALA A 64 -2.61 9.99 6.39
C ALA A 64 -2.00 8.99 5.41
#